data_AF-A0A382MKS8-F1
#
_entry.id   AF-A0A382MKS8-F1
#
_cell.length_a   1.000
_cell.length_b   1.000
_cell.length_c   1.000
_cell.angle_alpha   90.00
_cell.angle_beta   90.00
_cell.angle_gamma   90.00
#
_symmetry.space_group_name_H-M   'P 1'
#
loop_
_entity.id
_entity.type
_entity.pdbx_description
1 polymer ?
#
loop_
_entity_poly.entity_id
_entity_poly.type
_entity_poly.pdbx_seq_one_letter_code
_entity_poly.pdbx_strand_id
1 'polypeptide(L)'
;PSRDLYAVGRGTFLNELLMIAGGENVLPQTMAKYPKISKEFIIAKSPEVIIEIGPKSNLSNKGILVRKKAWGNYPSLRAVKSDRLYFIGADYILIPGPRLVNILDDLTRNIHPQLFSKQPVKN
;
A
#
# COMPACT_ATOMS: atom_id res chain seq x y z
N PRO A 1 4.91 1.87 13.79
CA PRO A 1 4.50 3.31 13.72
C PRO A 1 3.92 3.82 15.06
N SER A 2 4.18 5.07 15.47
CA SER A 2 3.60 5.69 16.68
C SER A 2 2.29 6.45 16.42
N ARG A 3 1.92 6.60 15.14
CA ARG A 3 0.71 7.28 14.69
C ARG A 3 -0.47 6.31 14.54
N ASP A 4 -1.67 6.87 14.53
CA ASP A 4 -2.87 6.16 14.10
C ASP A 4 -2.74 5.66 12.66
N LEU A 5 -3.20 4.42 12.45
CA LEU A 5 -3.27 3.77 11.15
C LEU A 5 -4.72 3.60 10.76
N TYR A 6 -5.05 4.05 9.55
CA TYR A 6 -6.31 3.77 8.89
C TYR A 6 -6.00 2.96 7.65
N ALA A 7 -6.80 1.94 7.38
CA ALA A 7 -6.65 1.11 6.20
C ALA A 7 -7.79 1.30 5.22
N VAL A 8 -7.54 0.96 3.97
CA VAL A 8 -8.57 0.90 2.93
C VAL A 8 -9.35 -0.39 3.16
N GLY A 9 -10.59 -0.28 3.61
CA GLY A 9 -11.51 -1.39 3.79
C GLY A 9 -12.25 -1.75 2.49
N ARG A 10 -13.02 -2.83 2.54
CA ARG A 10 -13.83 -3.30 1.41
C ARG A 10 -14.98 -2.33 1.10
N GLY A 11 -15.48 -2.37 -0.14
CA GLY A 11 -16.52 -1.44 -0.62
C GLY A 11 -16.05 0.02 -0.82
N THR A 12 -14.73 0.20 -1.00
CA THR A 12 -14.10 1.45 -1.40
C THR A 12 -13.53 1.31 -2.81
N PHE A 13 -13.48 2.41 -3.57
CA PHE A 13 -12.88 2.38 -4.91
C PHE A 13 -11.40 1.97 -4.88
N LEU A 14 -10.67 2.33 -3.82
CA LEU A 14 -9.27 1.94 -3.65
C LEU A 14 -9.11 0.43 -3.43
N ASN A 15 -10.05 -0.19 -2.71
CA ASN A 15 -10.09 -1.65 -2.60
C ASN A 15 -10.46 -2.29 -3.95
N GLU A 16 -11.37 -1.71 -4.72
CA GLU A 16 -11.70 -2.20 -6.07
C GLU A 16 -10.46 -2.15 -6.99
N LEU A 17 -9.74 -1.04 -7.01
CA LEU A 17 -8.49 -0.92 -7.76
C LEU A 17 -7.43 -1.91 -7.27
N LEU A 18 -7.31 -2.13 -5.96
CA LEU A 18 -6.41 -3.14 -5.40
C LEU A 18 -6.72 -4.54 -5.95
N MET A 19 -8.01 -4.92 -5.99
CA MET A 19 -8.44 -6.22 -6.51
C MET A 19 -8.23 -6.33 -8.02
N ILE A 20 -8.52 -5.27 -8.79
CA ILE A 20 -8.26 -5.23 -10.24
C ILE A 20 -6.76 -5.35 -10.51
N ALA A 21 -5.92 -4.74 -9.68
CA ALA A 21 -4.45 -4.86 -9.73
C ALA A 21 -3.92 -6.23 -9.27
N GLY A 22 -4.79 -7.21 -8.99
CA GLY A 22 -4.41 -8.57 -8.58
C GLY A 22 -4.05 -8.70 -7.09
N GLY A 23 -4.34 -7.70 -6.27
CA GLY A 23 -4.10 -7.72 -4.83
C GLY A 23 -5.27 -8.29 -4.02
N GLU A 24 -4.95 -8.89 -2.87
CA GLU A 24 -5.95 -9.30 -1.88
C GLU A 24 -5.90 -8.36 -0.66
N ASN A 25 -7.07 -7.86 -0.25
CA ASN A 25 -7.17 -7.04 0.96
C ASN A 25 -7.21 -7.91 2.21
N VAL A 26 -6.25 -7.68 3.10
CA VAL A 26 -6.09 -8.38 4.38
C VAL A 26 -7.21 -8.07 5.40
N LEU A 27 -7.95 -6.96 5.21
CA LEU A 27 -9.05 -6.58 6.09
C LEU A 27 -10.29 -7.46 5.82
N PRO A 28 -10.97 -8.00 6.85
CA PRO A 28 -12.19 -8.77 6.67
C PRO A 28 -13.35 -7.90 6.14
N GLN A 29 -14.35 -8.54 5.52
CA GLN A 29 -15.53 -7.85 4.96
C GLN A 29 -16.36 -7.11 6.02
N THR A 30 -16.28 -7.52 7.29
CA THR A 30 -17.07 -6.98 8.40
C THR A 30 -16.58 -5.63 8.91
N MET A 31 -15.39 -5.18 8.51
CA MET A 31 -14.85 -3.89 8.94
C MET A 31 -15.46 -2.73 8.13
N ALA A 32 -15.48 -1.54 8.76
CA ALA A 32 -15.85 -0.29 8.10
C ALA A 32 -14.94 0.02 6.89
N LYS A 33 -15.38 0.95 6.03
CA LYS A 33 -14.65 1.33 4.80
C LYS A 33 -13.26 1.91 5.05
N TYR A 34 -13.05 2.63 6.16
CA TYR A 34 -11.75 3.15 6.56
C TYR A 34 -11.57 2.97 8.07
N PRO A 35 -11.36 1.73 8.55
CA PRO A 35 -11.27 1.47 9.97
C PRO A 35 -9.91 1.92 10.49
N LYS A 36 -9.90 2.41 11.73
CA LYS A 36 -8.65 2.52 12.49
C LYS A 36 -8.19 1.10 12.82
N ILE A 37 -6.94 0.77 12.47
CA ILE A 37 -6.35 -0.55 12.70
C ILE A 37 -5.14 -0.45 13.63
N SER A 38 -4.94 -1.49 14.44
CA SER A 38 -3.76 -1.59 15.30
C SER A 38 -2.57 -2.16 14.52
N LYS A 39 -1.36 -1.94 15.03
CA LYS A 39 -0.15 -2.53 14.44
C LYS A 39 -0.12 -4.02 14.67
N GLU A 40 -0.60 -4.45 15.83
CA GLU A 40 -0.67 -5.83 16.28
C GLU A 40 -1.54 -6.63 15.30
N PHE A 41 -2.62 -6.05 14.80
CA PHE A 41 -3.42 -6.64 13.73
C PHE A 41 -2.61 -6.85 12.44
N ILE A 42 -1.86 -5.83 12.01
CA ILE A 42 -1.03 -5.90 10.78
C ILE A 42 0.09 -6.93 10.94
N ILE A 43 0.72 -6.97 12.12
CA ILE A 43 1.78 -7.94 12.45
C ILE A 43 1.22 -9.36 12.45
N ALA A 44 0.07 -9.58 13.10
CA ALA A 44 -0.58 -10.88 13.15
C ALA A 44 -1.01 -11.38 11.76
N LYS A 45 -1.51 -10.48 10.91
CA LYS A 45 -1.88 -10.81 9.52
C LYS A 45 -0.69 -10.93 8.58
N SER A 46 0.42 -10.27 8.89
CA SER A 46 1.69 -10.28 8.17
C SER A 46 1.54 -10.20 6.65
N PRO A 47 1.08 -9.08 6.07
CA PRO A 47 0.89 -8.96 4.62
C PRO A 47 2.22 -9.03 3.85
N GLU A 48 2.14 -9.46 2.59
CA GLU A 48 3.28 -9.51 1.66
C GLU A 48 3.74 -8.14 1.19
N VAL A 49 2.80 -7.20 1.15
CA VAL A 49 3.00 -5.84 0.67
C VAL A 49 2.27 -4.89 1.60
N ILE A 50 2.93 -3.79 1.95
CA ILE A 50 2.27 -2.64 2.58
C ILE A 50 2.36 -1.48 1.61
N ILE A 51 1.21 -0.91 1.27
CA ILE A 51 1.10 0.27 0.42
C ILE A 51 0.47 1.38 1.26
N GLU A 52 1.25 2.40 1.60
CA GLU A 52 0.72 3.61 2.21
C GLU A 52 0.37 4.63 1.14
N ILE A 53 -0.89 5.05 1.08
CA ILE A 53 -1.36 6.01 0.09
C ILE A 53 -1.89 7.27 0.76
N GLY A 54 -1.77 8.42 0.09
CA GLY A 54 -2.32 9.68 0.57
C GLY A 54 -1.90 10.89 -0.26
N PRO A 55 -2.40 12.09 0.10
CA PRO A 55 -1.98 13.34 -0.53
C PRO A 55 -0.45 13.51 -0.48
N LYS A 56 0.14 14.19 -1.48
CA LYS A 56 1.60 14.38 -1.52
C LYS A 56 2.12 15.12 -0.29
N SER A 57 1.35 16.08 0.22
CA SER A 57 1.65 16.80 1.46
C SER A 57 1.85 15.87 2.66
N ASN A 58 1.11 14.75 2.71
CA ASN A 58 1.23 13.75 3.76
C ASN A 58 2.40 12.78 3.53
N LEU A 59 2.89 12.63 2.30
CA LEU A 59 3.93 11.66 1.89
C LEU A 59 5.16 12.37 1.29
N SER A 60 5.69 13.38 1.99
CA SER A 60 6.99 13.96 1.64
C SER A 60 8.12 12.93 1.75
N ASN A 61 9.23 13.14 1.04
CA ASN A 61 10.41 12.25 1.07
C ASN A 61 10.90 11.97 2.50
N LYS A 62 10.96 13.02 3.35
CA LYS A 62 11.32 12.89 4.77
C LYS A 62 10.27 12.08 5.54
N GLY A 63 8.98 12.32 5.30
CA GLY A 63 7.89 11.58 5.93
C GLY A 63 7.88 10.10 5.55
N ILE A 64 8.17 9.78 4.29
CA ILE A 64 8.33 8.41 3.80
C ILE A 64 9.50 7.73 4.52
N LEU A 65 10.67 8.39 4.63
CA LEU A 65 11.83 7.81 5.32
C LEU A 65 11.52 7.50 6.79
N VAL A 66 10.81 8.39 7.48
CA VAL A 66 10.37 8.17 8.87
C VAL A 66 9.43 6.96 8.96
N ARG A 67 8.47 6.84 8.03
CA ARG A 67 7.54 5.69 7.99
C ARG A 67 8.28 4.38 7.69
N LYS A 68 9.19 4.37 6.71
CA LYS A 68 10.00 3.18 6.38
C LYS A 68 10.81 2.73 7.59
N LYS A 69 11.46 3.66 8.32
CA LYS A 69 12.14 3.35 9.59
C LYS A 69 11.17 2.79 10.65
N ALA A 70 9.98 3.37 10.78
CA ALA A 70 8.99 2.92 11.76
C ALA A 70 8.42 1.52 11.47
N TRP A 71 8.37 1.11 10.19
CA TRP A 71 8.07 -0.26 9.79
C TRP A 71 9.27 -1.20 9.97
N GLY A 72 10.49 -0.69 9.77
CA GLY A 72 11.75 -1.42 10.00
C GLY A 72 11.91 -1.96 11.43
N ASN A 73 11.21 -1.38 12.41
CA ASN A 73 11.15 -1.92 13.78
C ASN A 73 10.42 -3.27 13.90
N TYR A 74 9.83 -3.78 12.81
CA TYR A 74 9.11 -5.05 12.75
C TYR A 74 9.73 -5.98 11.68
N PRO A 75 10.99 -6.43 11.86
CA PRO A 75 11.72 -7.18 10.83
C PRO A 75 11.13 -8.56 10.50
N SER A 76 10.29 -9.11 11.39
CA SER A 76 9.58 -10.37 11.15
C SER A 76 8.39 -10.25 10.18
N LEU A 77 7.94 -9.02 9.88
CA LEU A 77 6.83 -8.77 8.97
C LEU A 77 7.24 -9.09 7.53
N ARG A 78 6.45 -9.88 6.80
CA ARG A 78 6.80 -10.31 5.42
C ARG A 78 7.12 -9.12 4.50
N ALA A 79 6.26 -8.10 4.50
CA ALA A 79 6.50 -6.88 3.72
C ALA A 79 7.82 -6.16 4.07
N VAL A 80 8.24 -6.17 5.34
CA VAL A 80 9.51 -5.55 5.76
C VAL A 80 10.69 -6.41 5.35
N LYS A 81 10.62 -7.72 5.61
CA LYS A 81 11.66 -8.69 5.28
C LYS A 81 11.98 -8.72 3.78
N SER A 82 10.96 -8.54 2.93
CA SER A 82 11.08 -8.55 1.47
C SER A 82 11.23 -7.15 0.84
N ASP A 83 11.41 -6.09 1.65
CA ASP A 83 11.45 -4.68 1.22
C ASP A 83 10.27 -4.26 0.31
N ARG A 84 9.08 -4.79 0.60
CA ARG A 84 7.83 -4.51 -0.13
C ARG A 84 6.98 -3.47 0.61
N LEU A 85 7.61 -2.34 0.93
CA LEU A 85 6.97 -1.17 1.52
C LEU A 85 6.88 -0.06 0.46
N TYR A 86 5.68 0.21 -0.03
CA TYR A 86 5.44 1.19 -1.10
C TYR A 86 4.65 2.40 -0.58
N PHE A 87 4.90 3.55 -1.18
CA PHE A 87 4.29 4.82 -0.80
C PHE A 87 3.79 5.54 -2.05
N ILE A 88 2.49 5.77 -2.16
CA ILE A 88 1.87 6.42 -3.32
C ILE A 88 1.32 7.78 -2.89
N GLY A 89 2.01 8.84 -3.32
CA GLY A 89 1.66 10.23 -3.00
C GLY A 89 1.05 10.95 -4.21
N ALA A 90 -0.25 11.24 -4.16
CA ALA A 90 -0.91 12.03 -5.19
C ALA A 90 -2.08 12.85 -4.63
N ASP A 91 -2.22 14.10 -5.06
CA ASP A 91 -3.26 15.01 -4.54
C ASP A 91 -4.68 14.58 -4.95
N TYR A 92 -4.78 13.74 -5.98
CA TYR A 92 -6.04 13.14 -6.45
C TYR A 92 -6.33 11.75 -5.85
N ILE A 93 -5.45 11.19 -5.02
CA ILE A 93 -5.52 9.76 -4.67
C ILE A 93 -6.75 9.35 -3.86
N LEU A 94 -7.41 10.32 -3.22
CA LEU A 94 -8.62 10.12 -2.43
C LEU A 94 -9.89 10.57 -3.16
N ILE A 95 -9.77 10.99 -4.43
CA ILE A 95 -10.88 11.54 -5.23
C ILE A 95 -11.16 10.57 -6.38
N PRO A 96 -12.33 9.91 -6.41
CA PRO A 96 -12.69 9.05 -7.53
C PRO A 96 -12.87 9.91 -8.81
N GLY A 97 -12.28 9.49 -9.92
CA GLY A 97 -12.32 10.23 -11.18
C GLY A 97 -11.44 9.63 -12.28
N PRO A 98 -11.23 10.34 -13.40
CA PRO A 98 -10.50 9.80 -14.55
C PRO A 98 -9.07 9.30 -14.23
N ARG A 99 -8.44 9.86 -13.19
CA ARG A 99 -7.09 9.51 -12.75
C ARG A 99 -7.01 8.19 -11.96
N LEU A 100 -8.12 7.48 -11.77
CA LEU A 100 -8.12 6.13 -11.19
C LEU A 100 -7.19 5.18 -11.95
N VAL A 101 -7.04 5.36 -13.28
CA VAL A 101 -6.11 4.56 -14.10
C VAL A 101 -4.65 4.72 -13.66
N ASN A 102 -4.25 5.90 -13.18
CA ASN A 102 -2.90 6.13 -12.68
C ASN A 102 -2.70 5.41 -11.34
N ILE A 103 -3.70 5.47 -10.47
CA ILE A 103 -3.69 4.76 -9.18
C ILE A 103 -3.62 3.24 -9.43
N LEU A 104 -4.36 2.75 -10.42
CA LEU A 104 -4.33 1.34 -10.82
C LEU A 104 -2.95 0.93 -11.35
N ASP A 105 -2.31 1.75 -12.19
CA ASP A 105 -0.95 1.49 -12.68
C ASP A 105 0.07 1.44 -11.53
N ASP A 106 0.01 2.41 -10.61
CA ASP A 106 0.87 2.43 -9.41
C ASP A 106 0.68 1.18 -8.53
N LEU A 107 -0.57 0.78 -8.29
CA LEU A 107 -0.88 -0.45 -7.54
C LEU A 107 -0.33 -1.68 -8.26
N THR A 108 -0.57 -1.79 -9.57
CA THR A 108 -0.14 -2.94 -10.39
C THR A 108 1.39 -3.09 -10.37
N ARG A 109 2.13 -1.98 -10.50
CA ARG A 109 3.61 -1.99 -10.43
C ARG A 109 4.14 -2.41 -9.07
N ASN A 110 3.48 -2.00 -7.98
CA ASN A 110 3.89 -2.32 -6.62
C ASN A 110 3.55 -3.78 -6.24
N ILE A 111 2.44 -4.30 -6.75
CA ILE A 111 1.99 -5.69 -6.51
C ILE A 111 2.78 -6.67 -7.39
N HIS A 112 3.11 -6.28 -8.62
CA HIS A 112 3.80 -7.12 -9.60
C HIS A 112 5.08 -6.49 -10.18
N PRO A 113 6.07 -6.11 -9.35
CA PRO A 113 7.28 -5.42 -9.82
C PRO A 113 8.09 -6.21 -10.87
N GLN A 114 7.99 -7.54 -10.86
CA GLN A 114 8.64 -8.44 -11.82
C GLN A 114 8.13 -8.27 -13.25
N LEU A 115 6.90 -7.81 -13.45
CA LEU A 115 6.34 -7.58 -14.79
C LEU A 115 6.92 -6.32 -15.46
N PHE A 116 7.55 -5.43 -14.67
CA PHE A 116 8.05 -4.13 -15.13
C PHE A 116 9.57 -4.00 -15.02
N SER A 117 10.22 -4.98 -14.40
CA SER A 117 11.68 -5.10 -14.34
C SER A 117 12.15 -5.77 -15.63
N LYS A 118 12.69 -4.99 -16.58
CA LYS A 118 13.12 -5.46 -17.91
C LYS A 118 13.83 -6.84 -17.86
N GLN A 119 13.39 -7.78 -18.70
CA GLN A 119 14.21 -8.91 -19.12
C GLN A 119 15.52 -8.38 -19.74
N PRO A 120 16.69 -8.99 -19.50
CA PRO A 120 17.84 -8.73 -20.34
C PRO A 120 17.47 -9.15 -21.76
N VAL A 121 17.51 -8.21 -22.69
CA VAL A 121 17.45 -8.51 -24.13
C VAL A 121 18.66 -9.39 -24.40
N LYS A 122 18.42 -10.69 -24.65
CA LYS A 122 19.45 -11.57 -25.20
C LYS A 122 19.67 -11.12 -26.65
N ASN A 123 20.77 -10.42 -26.89
CA ASN A 123 21.39 -10.35 -28.21
C ASN A 123 22.30 -11.57 -28.37
#